data_AF-A0A353VRG6-F1
#
_entry.id   AF-A0A353VRG6-F1
#
_cell.length_a   1.000
_cell.length_b   1.000
_cell.length_c   1.000
_cell.angle_alpha   90.00
_cell.angle_beta   90.00
_cell.angle_gamma   90.00
#
_symmetry.space_group_name_H-M   'P 1'
#
loop_
_entity.id
_entity.type
_entity.pdbx_description
1 polymer ?
#
loop_
_entity_poly.entity_id
_entity_poly.type
_entity_poly.pdbx_seq_one_letter_code
_entity_poly.pdbx_strand_id
1 'polypeptide(L)'
;MRLNSAIAKNGMGATDDFTQFYLSCSYSVVEKHIVPGSPTKYFQTVEMNYFVVDAFAQKVFSTASIEAKGVGNSEEQASTAAIRQVSPTNTTLASFIKESNMKIIKYYDEQYKNIIVKAKSLAKVYQYEEALFHLSLVPEACVGYQEVVEVAAGIYQKYLDDKANKALAKARAIWNAGQDSYAAAEAGEYLAEILPDATCYPDAVSLSNEIKARVKSDIDYYRKREEKQEERAYQVDMAKIKAWKEVGVAYGNNQKSVYYYRTLY
;
A
#
# COMPACT_ATOMS: atom_id res chain seq x y z
N MET A 1 16.57 -12.21 9.05
CA MET A 1 16.97 -13.44 8.29
C MET A 1 16.17 -14.68 8.72
N ARG A 2 16.15 -15.11 9.99
CA ARG A 2 15.41 -16.31 10.43
C ARG A 2 13.88 -16.18 10.40
N LEU A 3 13.34 -15.02 10.78
CA LEU A 3 11.90 -14.74 10.69
C LEU A 3 11.42 -14.75 9.24
N ASN A 4 12.14 -14.10 8.32
CA ASN A 4 11.84 -14.15 6.89
C ASN A 4 11.84 -15.59 6.36
N SER A 5 12.81 -16.43 6.79
CA SER A 5 12.80 -17.85 6.44
C SER A 5 11.61 -18.60 7.03
N ALA A 6 11.15 -18.26 8.24
CA ALA A 6 9.96 -18.87 8.86
C ALA A 6 8.68 -18.49 8.11
N ILE A 7 8.54 -17.22 7.74
CA ILE A 7 7.41 -16.70 6.96
C ILE A 7 7.38 -17.32 5.56
N ALA A 8 8.52 -17.33 4.85
CA ALA A 8 8.62 -17.92 3.51
C ALA A 8 8.31 -19.43 3.52
N LYS A 9 8.78 -20.17 4.53
CA LYS A 9 8.46 -21.60 4.70
C LYS A 9 6.97 -21.87 4.94
N ASN A 10 6.24 -20.90 5.49
CA ASN A 10 4.80 -21.00 5.67
C ASN A 10 4.00 -20.38 4.51
N GLY A 11 4.65 -20.09 3.37
CA GLY A 11 3.98 -19.60 2.15
C GLY A 11 3.50 -18.15 2.23
N MET A 12 3.97 -17.38 3.23
CA MET A 12 3.51 -16.01 3.48
C MET A 12 4.61 -14.96 3.23
N GLY A 13 5.66 -15.35 2.50
CA GLY A 13 6.73 -14.44 2.13
C GLY A 13 6.26 -13.47 1.06
N ALA A 14 6.45 -12.18 1.30
CA ALA A 14 6.26 -11.14 0.30
C ALA A 14 7.60 -10.72 -0.30
N THR A 15 7.61 -10.42 -1.60
CA THR A 15 8.77 -9.95 -2.36
C THR A 15 8.76 -8.45 -2.62
N ASP A 16 7.65 -7.77 -2.29
CA ASP A 16 7.37 -6.41 -2.73
C ASP A 16 7.66 -5.37 -1.64
N ASP A 17 8.02 -4.16 -2.07
CA ASP A 17 8.33 -3.02 -1.19
C ASP A 17 7.13 -2.54 -0.35
N PHE A 18 5.90 -2.96 -0.71
CA PHE A 18 4.68 -2.64 0.03
C PHE A 18 4.09 -3.88 0.71
N THR A 19 4.39 -4.03 1.99
CA THR A 19 3.78 -5.06 2.86
C THR A 19 2.90 -4.38 3.90
N GLN A 20 1.62 -4.78 4.00
CA GLN A 20 0.70 -4.25 5.00
C GLN A 20 0.90 -4.89 6.37
N PHE A 21 1.12 -6.21 6.38
CA PHE A 21 1.25 -6.98 7.61
C PHE A 21 2.71 -7.32 7.89
N TYR A 22 3.12 -7.09 9.14
CA TYR A 22 4.48 -7.37 9.59
C TYR A 22 4.45 -8.32 10.78
N LEU A 23 5.36 -9.30 10.75
CA LEU A 23 5.72 -10.09 11.91
C LEU A 23 6.92 -9.45 12.58
N SER A 24 6.73 -8.92 13.78
CA SER A 24 7.77 -8.36 14.63
C SER A 24 8.06 -9.26 15.83
N CYS A 25 9.25 -9.11 16.40
CA CYS A 25 9.67 -9.82 17.60
C CYS A 25 10.44 -8.85 18.51
N SER A 26 10.12 -8.88 19.80
CA SER A 26 10.97 -8.34 20.86
C SER A 26 11.39 -9.48 21.78
N TYR A 27 12.44 -9.32 22.56
CA TYR A 27 12.84 -10.31 23.55
C TYR A 27 13.16 -9.66 24.89
N SER A 28 13.02 -10.44 25.96
CA SER A 28 13.43 -10.03 27.30
C SER A 28 14.05 -11.21 28.05
N VAL A 29 15.00 -10.94 28.94
CA VAL A 29 15.60 -11.97 29.80
C VAL A 29 14.70 -12.13 31.03
N VAL A 30 14.11 -13.31 31.19
CA VAL A 30 13.17 -13.58 32.30
C VAL A 30 13.84 -14.29 33.47
N GLU A 31 14.93 -15.02 33.21
CA GLU A 31 15.70 -15.72 34.25
C GLU A 31 17.19 -15.67 33.91
N LYS A 32 18.02 -15.56 34.95
CA LYS A 32 19.48 -15.56 34.84
C LYS A 32 20.10 -16.33 36.00
N HIS A 33 21.01 -17.24 35.66
CA HIS A 33 21.80 -17.98 36.64
C HIS A 33 23.27 -18.05 36.20
N ILE A 34 24.21 -17.83 37.11
CA ILE A 34 25.64 -17.93 36.85
C ILE A 34 26.19 -19.15 37.59
N VAL A 35 26.81 -20.07 36.87
CA VAL A 35 27.54 -21.19 37.47
C VAL A 35 29.02 -20.81 37.55
N PRO A 36 29.57 -20.60 38.77
CA PRO A 36 30.99 -20.32 38.95
C PRO A 36 31.84 -21.56 38.61
N GLY A 37 32.95 -21.37 37.92
CA GLY A 37 33.86 -22.45 37.49
C GLY A 37 34.90 -21.98 36.48
N SER A 38 35.72 -22.89 35.95
CA SER A 38 36.65 -22.62 34.86
C SER A 38 36.26 -23.39 33.59
N PRO A 39 35.67 -22.75 32.57
CA PRO A 39 35.23 -21.34 32.52
C PRO A 39 33.88 -21.11 33.20
N THR A 40 33.64 -19.89 33.70
CA THR A 40 32.33 -19.45 34.22
C THR A 40 31.25 -19.60 33.14
N LYS A 41 30.07 -20.10 33.53
CA LYS A 41 28.93 -20.28 32.63
C LYS A 41 27.77 -19.37 33.01
N TYR A 42 27.20 -18.73 32.01
CA TYR A 42 26.01 -17.91 32.12
C TYR A 42 24.84 -18.67 31.50
N PHE A 43 23.79 -18.88 32.29
CA PHE A 43 22.52 -19.46 31.86
C PHE A 43 21.48 -18.34 31.84
N GLN A 44 20.75 -18.23 30.74
CA GLN A 44 19.66 -17.28 30.60
C GLN A 44 18.43 -17.95 29.99
N THR A 45 17.27 -17.68 30.56
CA THR A 45 15.98 -17.93 29.92
C THR A 45 15.55 -16.61 29.27
N VAL A 46 15.33 -16.66 27.95
CA VAL A 46 14.89 -15.53 27.15
C VAL A 46 13.47 -15.80 26.67
N GLU A 47 12.57 -14.85 26.91
CA GLU A 47 11.22 -14.85 26.34
C GLU A 47 11.23 -13.99 25.06
N MET A 48 10.85 -14.60 23.93
CA MET A 48 10.62 -13.91 22.67
C MET A 48 9.13 -13.65 22.49
N ASN A 49 8.77 -12.38 22.40
CA ASN A 49 7.41 -11.90 22.19
C ASN A 49 7.23 -11.51 20.72
N TYR A 50 6.40 -12.27 20.01
CA TYR A 50 6.05 -12.08 18.61
C TYR A 50 4.73 -11.32 18.47
N PHE A 51 4.66 -10.43 17.47
CA PHE A 51 3.48 -9.62 17.16
C PHE A 51 3.24 -9.64 15.66
N VAL A 52 1.99 -9.88 15.26
CA VAL A 52 1.55 -9.61 13.88
C VAL A 52 0.77 -8.30 13.88
N VAL A 53 1.27 -7.33 13.12
CA VAL A 53 0.77 -5.96 13.09
C VAL A 53 0.38 -5.55 11.67
N ASP A 54 -0.67 -4.74 11.57
CA ASP A 54 -1.03 -3.97 10.37
C ASP A 54 -0.37 -2.59 10.46
N ALA A 55 0.57 -2.31 9.58
CA ALA A 55 1.29 -1.03 9.58
C ALA A 55 0.41 0.15 9.15
N PHE A 56 -0.70 -0.11 8.48
CA PHE A 56 -1.58 0.93 7.94
C PHE A 56 -2.80 1.15 8.83
N ALA A 57 -3.44 0.07 9.28
CA ALA A 57 -4.55 0.15 10.22
C ALA A 57 -4.10 0.31 11.69
N GLN A 58 -2.78 0.30 11.95
CA GLN A 58 -2.16 0.42 13.28
C GLN A 58 -2.73 -0.58 14.30
N LYS A 59 -2.97 -1.83 13.85
CA LYS A 59 -3.64 -2.85 14.65
C LYS A 59 -2.72 -4.03 14.92
N VAL A 60 -2.68 -4.50 16.18
CA VAL A 60 -2.07 -5.79 16.53
C VAL A 60 -3.12 -6.88 16.38
N PHE A 61 -2.88 -7.85 15.49
CA PHE A 61 -3.81 -8.94 15.23
C PHE A 61 -3.60 -10.14 16.16
N SER A 62 -2.35 -10.42 16.54
CA SER A 62 -2.01 -11.57 17.36
C SER A 62 -0.66 -11.40 18.01
N THR A 63 -0.53 -12.04 19.17
CA THR A 63 0.70 -12.11 19.96
C THR A 63 0.99 -13.54 20.36
N ALA A 64 2.27 -13.91 20.43
CA ALA A 64 2.71 -15.18 21.00
C ALA A 64 4.06 -15.03 21.68
N SER A 65 4.27 -15.82 22.72
CA SER A 65 5.52 -15.80 23.51
C SER A 65 6.16 -17.18 23.47
N ILE A 66 7.47 -17.22 23.22
CA ILE A 66 8.24 -18.46 23.23
C ILE A 66 9.45 -18.25 24.13
N GLU A 67 9.54 -19.06 25.18
CA GLU A 67 10.71 -19.12 26.04
C GLU A 67 11.76 -20.06 25.45
N ALA A 68 13.02 -19.65 25.52
CA ALA A 68 14.16 -20.47 25.16
C ALA A 68 15.28 -20.30 26.18
N LYS A 69 16.04 -21.37 26.41
CA LYS A 69 17.14 -21.38 27.38
C LYS A 69 18.47 -21.39 26.64
N GLY A 70 19.44 -20.61 27.10
CA GLY A 70 20.74 -20.51 26.46
C GLY A 70 21.86 -20.56 27.49
N VAL A 71 23.01 -21.06 27.05
CA VAL A 71 24.24 -21.09 27.84
C VAL A 71 25.38 -20.47 27.05
N GLY A 72 26.20 -19.67 27.73
CA GLY A 72 27.34 -18.97 27.13
C GLY A 72 28.46 -18.72 28.12
N ASN A 73 29.60 -18.23 27.62
CA ASN A 73 30.70 -17.75 28.46
C ASN A 73 30.54 -16.26 28.81
N SER A 74 29.50 -15.59 28.29
CA SER A 74 29.00 -14.28 28.70
C SER A 74 27.47 -14.27 28.65
N GLU A 75 26.86 -13.21 29.17
CA GLU A 75 25.41 -12.99 29.11
C GLU A 75 24.91 -12.88 27.67
N GLU A 76 25.59 -12.11 26.82
CA GLU A 76 25.23 -11.94 25.41
C GLU A 76 25.31 -13.26 24.64
N GLN A 77 26.30 -14.10 24.96
CA GLN A 77 26.42 -15.43 24.38
C GLN A 77 25.28 -16.34 24.83
N ALA A 78 24.89 -16.29 26.10
CA ALA A 78 23.75 -17.06 26.63
C ALA A 78 22.42 -16.63 25.98
N SER A 79 22.16 -15.32 25.91
CA SER A 79 21.00 -14.75 25.20
C SER A 79 20.98 -15.15 23.73
N THR A 80 22.11 -15.03 23.03
CA THR A 80 22.22 -15.41 21.61
C THR A 80 21.97 -16.91 21.42
N ALA A 81 22.47 -17.75 22.33
CA ALA A 81 22.23 -19.19 22.30
C ALA A 81 20.75 -19.53 22.52
N ALA A 82 20.08 -18.84 23.45
CA ALA A 82 18.65 -18.99 23.70
C ALA A 82 17.82 -18.63 22.46
N ILE A 83 18.02 -17.42 21.90
CA ILE A 83 17.33 -16.96 20.69
C ILE A 83 17.55 -17.93 19.52
N ARG A 84 18.75 -18.53 19.44
CA ARG A 84 19.07 -19.49 18.37
C ARG A 84 18.24 -20.77 18.41
N GLN A 85 17.66 -21.13 19.56
CA GLN A 85 16.81 -22.32 19.69
C GLN A 85 15.46 -22.18 19.00
N VAL A 86 14.95 -20.95 18.84
CA VAL A 86 13.75 -20.72 18.04
C VAL A 86 14.14 -20.74 16.56
N SER A 87 14.03 -21.94 15.99
CA SER A 87 14.31 -22.18 14.59
C SER A 87 13.13 -21.72 13.70
N PRO A 88 13.37 -21.48 12.40
CA PRO A 88 12.30 -21.23 11.44
C PRO A 88 11.28 -22.36 11.29
N THR A 89 11.53 -23.53 11.85
CA THR A 89 10.64 -24.71 11.83
C THR A 89 10.01 -24.98 13.21
N ASN A 90 10.15 -24.05 14.16
CA ASN A 90 9.50 -24.16 15.46
C ASN A 90 7.98 -24.26 15.28
N THR A 91 7.36 -25.28 15.87
CA THR A 91 5.94 -25.60 15.68
C THR A 91 5.02 -24.55 16.29
N THR A 92 5.38 -23.96 17.43
CA THR A 92 4.65 -22.85 18.05
C THR A 92 4.67 -21.62 17.15
N LEU A 93 5.85 -21.26 16.62
CA LEU A 93 5.98 -20.13 15.70
C LEU A 93 5.20 -20.38 14.39
N ALA A 94 5.27 -21.59 13.82
CA ALA A 94 4.53 -21.93 12.61
C ALA A 94 3.00 -21.87 12.82
N SER A 95 2.51 -22.39 13.96
CA SER A 95 1.08 -22.33 14.31
C SER A 95 0.62 -20.89 14.52
N PHE A 96 1.42 -20.09 15.22
CA PHE A 96 1.17 -18.67 15.42
C PHE A 96 1.04 -17.90 14.10
N ILE A 97 1.94 -18.13 13.14
CA ILE A 97 1.89 -17.47 11.82
C ILE A 97 0.59 -17.84 11.08
N LYS A 98 0.21 -19.13 11.08
CA LYS A 98 -1.03 -19.59 10.43
C LYS A 98 -2.29 -19.02 11.09
N GLU A 99 -2.36 -19.05 12.42
CA GLU A 99 -3.48 -18.50 13.18
C GLU A 99 -3.61 -16.98 13.00
N SER A 100 -2.49 -16.27 12.96
CA SER A 100 -2.48 -14.83 12.71
C SER A 100 -3.05 -14.50 11.32
N ASN A 101 -2.68 -15.27 10.30
CA ASN A 101 -3.23 -15.10 8.95
C ASN A 101 -4.75 -15.34 8.91
N MET A 102 -5.23 -16.39 9.57
CA MET A 102 -6.67 -16.64 9.68
C MET A 102 -7.42 -15.48 10.38
N LYS A 103 -6.83 -14.88 11.41
CA LYS A 103 -7.41 -13.71 12.10
C LYS A 103 -7.41 -12.46 11.24
N ILE A 104 -6.38 -12.24 10.42
CA ILE A 104 -6.34 -11.13 9.45
C ILE A 104 -7.48 -11.29 8.45
N ILE A 105 -7.57 -12.46 7.79
CA ILE A 105 -8.61 -12.75 6.79
C ILE A 105 -9.99 -12.59 7.42
N LYS A 106 -10.22 -13.21 8.59
CA LYS A 106 -11.50 -13.11 9.32
C LYS A 106 -11.89 -11.66 9.59
N TYR A 107 -10.96 -10.82 10.05
CA TYR A 107 -11.26 -9.41 10.31
C TYR A 107 -11.69 -8.68 9.04
N TYR A 108 -10.97 -8.87 7.93
CA TYR A 108 -11.32 -8.20 6.67
C TYR A 108 -12.62 -8.77 6.06
N ASP A 109 -12.88 -10.07 6.20
CA ASP A 109 -14.17 -10.68 5.84
C ASP A 109 -15.34 -10.09 6.64
N GLU A 110 -15.13 -9.74 7.90
CA GLU A 110 -16.15 -9.11 8.75
C GLU A 110 -16.28 -7.60 8.48
N GLN A 111 -15.21 -6.94 8.04
CA GLN A 111 -15.15 -5.47 7.94
C GLN A 111 -15.21 -4.89 6.53
N TYR A 112 -15.05 -5.67 5.47
CA TYR A 112 -14.94 -5.13 4.11
C TYR A 112 -16.13 -4.24 3.71
N LYS A 113 -17.35 -4.55 4.17
CA LYS A 113 -18.53 -3.70 3.93
C LYS A 113 -18.41 -2.33 4.59
N ASN A 114 -17.89 -2.27 5.82
CA ASN A 114 -17.66 -1.00 6.51
C ASN A 114 -16.57 -0.19 5.80
N ILE A 115 -15.52 -0.86 5.31
CA ILE A 115 -14.46 -0.24 4.50
C ILE A 115 -15.03 0.35 3.21
N ILE A 116 -15.91 -0.38 2.51
CA ILE A 116 -16.62 0.11 1.32
C ILE A 116 -17.46 1.35 1.63
N VAL A 117 -18.21 1.35 2.74
CA VAL A 117 -19.02 2.51 3.15
C VAL A 117 -18.15 3.73 3.44
N LYS A 118 -17.02 3.55 4.14
CA LYS A 118 -16.05 4.61 4.40
C LYS A 118 -15.47 5.17 3.10
N ALA A 119 -14.98 4.30 2.21
CA ALA A 119 -14.41 4.70 0.93
C ALA A 119 -15.42 5.45 0.05
N LYS A 120 -16.66 4.98 -0.03
CA LYS A 120 -17.74 5.69 -0.75
C LYS A 120 -18.02 7.07 -0.14
N SER A 121 -17.91 7.23 1.17
CA SER A 121 -18.13 8.51 1.84
C SER A 121 -16.99 9.50 1.57
N LEU A 122 -15.74 9.05 1.62
CA LEU A 122 -14.56 9.84 1.23
C LEU A 122 -14.64 10.29 -0.24
N ALA A 123 -15.04 9.38 -1.14
CA ALA A 123 -15.18 9.70 -2.56
C ALA A 123 -16.28 10.76 -2.83
N LYS A 124 -17.31 10.88 -1.97
CA LYS A 124 -18.33 11.95 -2.10
C LYS A 124 -17.78 13.35 -1.83
N VAL A 125 -16.70 13.45 -1.07
CA VAL A 125 -16.02 14.70 -0.74
C VAL A 125 -14.68 14.82 -1.49
N TYR A 126 -14.57 14.16 -2.64
CA TYR A 126 -13.40 14.20 -3.54
C TYR A 126 -12.09 13.70 -2.92
N GLN A 127 -12.14 13.02 -1.76
CA GLN A 127 -11.00 12.38 -1.12
C GLN A 127 -10.74 10.99 -1.73
N TYR A 128 -10.48 10.97 -3.04
CA TYR A 128 -10.39 9.73 -3.81
C TYR A 128 -9.17 8.88 -3.42
N GLU A 129 -8.02 9.50 -3.20
CA GLU A 129 -6.78 8.79 -2.86
C GLU A 129 -6.90 8.05 -1.53
N GLU A 130 -7.48 8.70 -0.51
CA GLU A 130 -7.77 8.10 0.80
C GLU A 130 -8.83 6.98 0.68
N ALA A 131 -9.86 7.19 -0.15
CA ALA A 131 -10.85 6.16 -0.42
C ALA A 131 -10.23 4.90 -1.03
N LEU A 132 -9.37 5.07 -2.04
CA LEU A 132 -8.65 3.99 -2.71
C LEU A 132 -7.65 3.32 -1.77
N PHE A 133 -6.98 4.09 -0.91
CA PHE A 133 -6.12 3.55 0.14
C PHE A 133 -6.88 2.58 1.05
N HIS A 134 -8.04 2.98 1.58
CA HIS A 134 -8.84 2.10 2.43
C HIS A 134 -9.29 0.81 1.74
N LEU A 135 -9.67 0.88 0.47
CA LEU A 135 -10.03 -0.31 -0.31
C LEU A 135 -8.81 -1.20 -0.59
N SER A 136 -7.62 -0.62 -0.73
CA SER A 136 -6.38 -1.37 -0.97
C SER A 136 -5.94 -2.23 0.22
N LEU A 137 -6.44 -1.92 1.43
CA LEU A 137 -6.12 -2.66 2.66
C LEU A 137 -6.78 -4.05 2.72
N VAL A 138 -7.77 -4.33 1.87
CA VAL A 138 -8.49 -5.61 1.87
C VAL A 138 -7.67 -6.66 1.11
N PRO A 139 -7.22 -7.74 1.77
CA PRO A 139 -6.43 -8.77 1.10
C PRO A 139 -7.20 -9.53 0.02
N GLU A 140 -6.48 -9.98 -1.02
CA GLU A 140 -7.01 -10.80 -2.12
C GLU A 140 -7.67 -12.11 -1.66
N ALA A 141 -7.23 -12.64 -0.51
CA ALA A 141 -7.76 -13.88 0.06
C ALA A 141 -9.14 -13.72 0.74
N CYS A 142 -9.66 -12.50 0.87
CA CYS A 142 -10.92 -12.23 1.57
C CYS A 142 -12.14 -12.45 0.66
N VAL A 143 -13.24 -12.91 1.24
CA VAL A 143 -14.48 -13.23 0.50
C VAL A 143 -15.10 -12.01 -0.19
N GLY A 144 -14.88 -10.82 0.39
CA GLY A 144 -15.38 -9.54 -0.14
C GLY A 144 -14.46 -8.88 -1.17
N TYR A 145 -13.33 -9.50 -1.54
CA TYR A 145 -12.31 -8.84 -2.35
C TYR A 145 -12.84 -8.38 -3.72
N GLN A 146 -13.63 -9.22 -4.40
CA GLN A 146 -14.20 -8.88 -5.70
C GLN A 146 -15.11 -7.64 -5.64
N GLU A 147 -15.97 -7.55 -4.61
CA GLU A 147 -16.85 -6.40 -4.39
C GLU A 147 -16.03 -5.12 -4.12
N VAL A 148 -14.95 -5.23 -3.35
CA VAL A 148 -14.02 -4.13 -3.07
C VAL A 148 -13.36 -3.63 -4.35
N VAL A 149 -12.90 -4.54 -5.23
CA VAL A 149 -12.28 -4.19 -6.52
C VAL A 149 -13.26 -3.46 -7.43
N GLU A 150 -14.51 -3.92 -7.52
CA GLU A 150 -15.56 -3.28 -8.32
C GLU A 150 -15.87 -1.86 -7.82
N VAL A 151 -15.97 -1.69 -6.50
CA VAL A 151 -16.14 -0.35 -5.89
C VAL A 151 -14.92 0.54 -6.14
N ALA A 152 -13.70 -0.01 -6.00
CA ALA A 152 -12.46 0.72 -6.23
C ALA A 152 -12.35 1.21 -7.68
N ALA A 153 -12.69 0.36 -8.66
CA ALA A 153 -12.72 0.73 -10.07
C ALA A 153 -13.67 1.91 -10.35
N GLY A 154 -14.88 1.88 -9.75
CA GLY A 154 -15.83 2.99 -9.89
C GLY A 154 -15.36 4.29 -9.24
N ILE A 155 -14.68 4.22 -8.07
CA ILE A 155 -14.09 5.39 -7.41
C ILE A 155 -12.89 5.92 -8.20
N TYR A 156 -12.07 5.04 -8.75
CA TYR A 156 -10.91 5.41 -9.56
C TYR A 156 -11.34 6.10 -10.86
N GLN A 157 -12.40 5.63 -11.51
CA GLN A 157 -12.95 6.33 -12.67
C GLN A 157 -13.38 7.77 -12.32
N LYS A 158 -14.07 7.97 -11.18
CA LYS A 158 -14.43 9.32 -10.71
C LYS A 158 -13.22 10.21 -10.44
N TYR A 159 -12.15 9.62 -9.90
CA TYR A 159 -10.88 10.32 -9.70
C TYR A 159 -10.27 10.79 -11.02
N LEU A 160 -10.22 9.92 -12.03
CA LEU A 160 -9.74 10.25 -13.37
C LEU A 160 -10.60 11.33 -14.02
N ASP A 161 -11.92 11.21 -13.92
CA ASP A 161 -12.87 12.17 -14.46
C ASP A 161 -12.72 13.54 -13.79
N ASP A 162 -12.61 13.61 -12.46
CA ASP A 162 -12.41 14.87 -11.74
C ASP A 162 -11.08 15.54 -12.12
N LYS A 163 -10.01 14.76 -12.23
CA LYS A 163 -8.70 15.25 -12.68
C LYS A 163 -8.76 15.78 -14.11
N ALA A 164 -9.39 15.04 -15.01
CA ALA A 164 -9.56 15.42 -16.41
C ALA A 164 -10.40 16.69 -16.55
N ASN A 165 -11.49 16.81 -15.80
CA ASN A 165 -12.33 18.01 -15.77
C ASN A 165 -11.57 19.24 -15.26
N LYS A 166 -10.74 19.10 -14.22
CA LYS A 166 -9.87 20.17 -13.73
C LYS A 166 -8.84 20.61 -14.78
N ALA A 167 -8.22 19.66 -15.47
CA ALA A 167 -7.28 19.95 -16.55
C ALA A 167 -7.98 20.66 -17.72
N LEU A 168 -9.17 20.21 -18.11
CA LEU A 168 -9.97 20.85 -19.16
C LEU A 168 -10.37 22.28 -18.77
N ALA A 169 -10.84 22.49 -17.54
CA ALA A 169 -11.21 23.81 -17.05
C ALA A 169 -10.01 24.77 -17.08
N LYS A 170 -8.83 24.29 -16.71
CA LYS A 170 -7.60 25.09 -16.74
C LYS A 170 -7.14 25.40 -18.16
N ALA A 171 -7.17 24.42 -19.07
CA ALA A 171 -6.89 24.63 -20.49
C ALA A 171 -7.83 25.69 -21.10
N ARG A 172 -9.13 25.62 -20.80
CA ARG A 172 -10.12 26.62 -21.25
C ARG A 172 -9.81 28.01 -20.70
N ALA A 173 -9.47 28.12 -19.41
CA ALA A 173 -9.15 29.40 -18.79
C ALA A 173 -7.92 30.06 -19.43
N ILE A 174 -6.86 29.29 -19.66
CA ILE A 174 -5.63 29.76 -20.33
C ILE A 174 -5.94 30.23 -21.74
N TRP A 175 -6.66 29.41 -22.51
CA TRP A 175 -7.02 29.75 -23.89
C TRP A 175 -7.88 31.02 -23.98
N ASN A 176 -8.82 31.20 -23.05
CA ASN A 176 -9.65 32.39 -22.99
C ASN A 176 -8.87 33.66 -22.58
N ALA A 177 -7.75 33.50 -21.85
CA ALA A 177 -6.94 34.62 -21.38
C ALA A 177 -6.02 35.20 -22.46
N GLY A 178 -5.48 34.35 -23.35
CA GLY A 178 -4.65 34.75 -24.48
C GLY A 178 -4.92 33.83 -25.66
N GLN A 179 -5.57 34.29 -26.72
CA GLN A 179 -5.83 33.46 -27.90
C GLN A 179 -4.64 33.48 -28.87
N ASP A 180 -3.45 33.25 -28.35
CA ASP A 180 -2.18 33.29 -29.07
C ASP A 180 -1.42 31.96 -28.99
N SER A 181 -0.25 31.89 -29.64
CA SER A 181 0.55 30.67 -29.69
C SER A 181 1.10 30.24 -28.33
N TYR A 182 1.30 31.18 -27.39
CA TYR A 182 1.82 30.86 -26.06
C TYR A 182 0.74 30.19 -25.21
N ALA A 183 -0.44 30.79 -25.14
CA ALA A 183 -1.55 30.20 -24.40
C ALA A 183 -2.11 28.94 -25.08
N ALA A 184 -1.98 28.78 -26.41
CA ALA A 184 -2.23 27.51 -27.09
C ALA A 184 -1.28 26.40 -26.63
N ALA A 185 0.03 26.70 -26.53
CA ALA A 185 1.01 25.73 -26.04
C ALA A 185 0.72 25.33 -24.59
N GLU A 186 0.48 26.31 -23.72
CA GLU A 186 0.20 26.08 -22.29
C GLU A 186 -1.13 25.33 -22.08
N ALA A 187 -2.21 25.70 -22.78
CA ALA A 187 -3.47 24.95 -22.73
C ALA A 187 -3.31 23.51 -23.25
N GLY A 188 -2.44 23.32 -24.25
CA GLY A 188 -2.12 22.02 -24.82
C GLY A 188 -1.47 21.05 -23.83
N GLU A 189 -0.66 21.55 -22.89
CA GLU A 189 -0.06 20.73 -21.82
C GLU A 189 -1.14 20.08 -20.95
N TYR A 190 -2.13 20.87 -20.51
CA TYR A 190 -3.24 20.36 -19.71
C TYR A 190 -4.15 19.43 -20.51
N LEU A 191 -4.42 19.75 -21.78
CA LEU A 191 -5.22 18.87 -22.64
C LEU A 191 -4.54 17.51 -22.81
N ALA A 192 -3.20 17.45 -22.90
CA ALA A 192 -2.43 16.21 -23.02
C ALA A 192 -2.58 15.25 -21.82
N GLU A 193 -2.96 15.76 -20.65
CA GLU A 193 -3.23 14.94 -19.47
C GLU A 193 -4.55 14.18 -19.58
N ILE A 194 -5.51 14.67 -20.37
CA ILE A 194 -6.84 14.08 -20.54
C ILE A 194 -6.76 12.84 -21.43
N LEU A 195 -7.14 11.71 -20.85
CA LEU A 195 -7.18 10.39 -21.48
C LEU A 195 -8.49 10.15 -22.26
N PRO A 196 -8.48 9.25 -23.26
CA PRO A 196 -9.69 8.91 -24.03
C PRO A 196 -10.85 8.32 -23.22
N ASP A 197 -10.55 7.70 -22.07
CA ASP A 197 -11.54 7.09 -21.17
C ASP A 197 -12.15 8.08 -20.15
N ALA A 198 -11.67 9.33 -20.13
CA ALA A 198 -12.30 10.39 -19.36
C ALA A 198 -13.63 10.81 -20.01
N THR A 199 -14.64 11.03 -19.18
CA THR A 199 -15.96 11.51 -19.61
C THR A 199 -15.92 12.83 -20.37
N CYS A 200 -15.01 13.74 -20.02
CA CYS A 200 -14.82 15.03 -20.68
C CYS A 200 -13.92 14.98 -21.92
N TYR A 201 -13.52 13.80 -22.38
CA TYR A 201 -12.62 13.66 -23.52
C TYR A 201 -13.15 14.30 -24.82
N PRO A 202 -14.44 14.15 -25.20
CA PRO A 202 -14.99 14.83 -26.37
C PRO A 202 -14.85 16.36 -26.30
N ASP A 203 -15.03 16.94 -25.12
CA ASP A 203 -14.90 18.38 -24.90
C ASP A 203 -13.44 18.85 -25.02
N ALA A 204 -12.50 18.03 -24.56
CA ALA A 204 -11.06 18.27 -24.72
C ALA A 204 -10.65 18.25 -26.20
N VAL A 205 -11.18 17.32 -26.99
CA VAL A 205 -10.97 17.26 -28.45
C VAL A 205 -11.58 18.50 -29.13
N SER A 206 -12.78 18.90 -28.70
CA SER A 206 -13.43 20.11 -29.22
C SER A 206 -12.58 21.37 -29.00
N LEU A 207 -12.11 21.60 -27.77
CA LEU A 207 -11.24 22.75 -27.46
C LEU A 207 -9.92 22.70 -28.24
N SER A 208 -9.32 21.50 -28.34
CA SER A 208 -8.11 21.27 -29.14
C SER A 208 -8.29 21.67 -30.60
N ASN A 209 -9.44 21.36 -31.20
CA ASN A 209 -9.75 21.74 -32.58
C ASN A 209 -10.01 23.25 -32.74
N GLU A 210 -10.60 23.89 -31.74
CA GLU A 210 -10.78 25.34 -31.70
C GLU A 210 -9.41 26.06 -31.68
N ILE A 211 -8.51 25.62 -30.79
CA ILE A 211 -7.13 26.13 -30.70
C ILE A 211 -6.42 25.96 -32.06
N LYS A 212 -6.54 24.79 -32.70
CA LYS A 212 -6.00 24.52 -34.05
C LYS A 212 -6.42 25.54 -35.08
N ALA A 213 -7.72 25.82 -35.13
CA ALA A 213 -8.30 26.66 -36.16
C ALA A 213 -7.82 28.11 -36.03
N ARG A 214 -7.54 28.53 -34.78
CA ARG A 214 -7.06 29.86 -34.42
C ARG A 214 -5.54 30.00 -34.60
N VAL A 215 -4.78 29.00 -34.15
CA VAL A 215 -3.31 28.95 -34.20
C VAL A 215 -2.90 28.04 -35.35
N LYS A 216 -2.87 28.61 -36.56
CA LYS A 216 -2.83 27.88 -37.84
C LYS A 216 -1.53 27.09 -38.15
N SER A 217 -0.64 26.86 -37.19
CA SER A 217 0.56 26.04 -37.39
C SER A 217 1.07 25.43 -36.07
N ASP A 218 0.91 24.11 -35.91
CA ASP A 218 2.05 23.20 -35.74
C ASP A 218 1.57 21.74 -35.66
N ILE A 219 2.01 20.94 -36.63
CA ILE A 219 1.76 19.50 -36.74
C ILE A 219 2.34 18.74 -35.52
N ASP A 220 3.28 19.34 -34.80
CA ASP A 220 3.89 18.77 -33.59
C ASP A 220 2.93 18.64 -32.39
N TYR A 221 1.90 19.49 -32.29
CA TYR A 221 0.87 19.38 -31.25
C TYR A 221 0.03 18.11 -31.39
N TYR A 222 -0.36 17.75 -32.63
CA TYR A 222 -1.14 16.55 -32.93
C TYR A 222 -0.35 15.28 -32.66
N ARG A 223 0.92 15.26 -33.07
CA ARG A 223 1.80 14.12 -32.90
C ARG A 223 2.07 13.77 -31.43
N LYS A 224 2.38 14.77 -30.59
CA LYS A 224 2.58 14.54 -29.13
C LYS A 224 1.31 14.07 -28.41
N ARG A 225 0.12 14.46 -28.89
CA ARG A 225 -1.17 14.02 -28.32
C ARG A 225 -1.49 12.57 -28.69
N GLU A 226 -1.32 12.21 -29.97
CA GLU A 226 -1.56 10.85 -30.47
C GLU A 226 -0.55 9.84 -29.88
N GLU A 227 0.75 10.17 -29.85
CA GLU A 227 1.79 9.31 -29.26
C GLU A 227 1.55 9.01 -27.77
N LYS A 228 1.20 10.04 -26.97
CA LYS A 228 0.84 9.86 -25.54
C LYS A 228 -0.50 9.13 -25.33
N GLN A 229 -1.34 9.02 -26.34
CA GLN A 229 -2.63 8.33 -26.26
C GLN A 229 -2.51 6.85 -26.57
N GLU A 230 -1.80 6.50 -27.64
CA GLU A 230 -1.58 5.10 -28.05
C GLU A 230 -0.79 4.32 -26.98
N GLU A 231 0.20 4.94 -26.35
CA GLU A 231 1.02 4.30 -25.30
C GLU A 231 0.22 3.96 -24.03
N ARG A 232 -0.85 4.70 -23.74
CA ARG A 232 -1.66 4.54 -22.51
C ARG A 232 -2.94 3.71 -22.72
N ALA A 233 -3.41 3.56 -23.95
CA ALA A 233 -4.61 2.78 -24.26
C ALA A 233 -4.42 1.25 -24.19
N TYR A 234 -3.17 0.75 -24.18
CA TYR A 234 -2.86 -0.67 -24.34
C TYR A 234 -2.84 -1.51 -23.04
N GLN A 235 -3.26 -0.98 -21.90
CA GLN A 235 -3.15 -1.68 -20.61
C GLN A 235 -4.45 -1.56 -19.84
N VAL A 236 -5.46 -2.36 -20.19
CA VAL A 236 -6.81 -2.18 -19.64
C VAL A 236 -7.22 -3.42 -18.85
N ASP A 237 -7.59 -3.17 -17.59
CA ASP A 237 -8.07 -4.05 -16.53
C ASP A 237 -7.03 -4.42 -15.47
N MET A 238 -6.04 -5.26 -15.75
CA MET A 238 -4.98 -5.57 -14.75
C MET A 238 -4.16 -4.33 -14.37
N ALA A 239 -3.85 -3.48 -15.34
CA ALA A 239 -3.16 -2.23 -15.07
C ALA A 239 -4.05 -1.21 -14.36
N LYS A 240 -5.38 -1.25 -14.54
CA LYS A 240 -6.30 -0.41 -13.77
C LYS A 240 -6.32 -0.82 -12.30
N ILE A 241 -6.35 -2.12 -12.02
CA ILE A 241 -6.25 -2.65 -10.65
C ILE A 241 -4.95 -2.21 -9.98
N LYS A 242 -3.84 -2.38 -10.69
CA LYS A 242 -2.53 -1.95 -10.23
C LYS A 242 -2.46 -0.44 -10.00
N ALA A 243 -2.97 0.36 -10.93
CA ALA A 243 -2.92 1.82 -10.87
C ALA A 243 -3.69 2.39 -9.68
N TRP A 244 -4.90 1.91 -9.39
CA TRP A 244 -5.63 2.44 -8.23
C TRP A 244 -5.01 1.99 -6.90
N LYS A 245 -4.47 0.76 -6.83
CA LYS A 245 -3.71 0.30 -5.68
C LYS A 245 -2.48 1.20 -5.46
N GLU A 246 -1.73 1.52 -6.51
CA GLU A 246 -0.56 2.41 -6.44
C GLU A 246 -0.91 3.81 -5.91
N VAL A 247 -2.03 4.39 -6.37
CA VAL A 247 -2.51 5.69 -5.86
C VAL A 247 -2.81 5.62 -4.35
N GLY A 248 -3.55 4.59 -3.91
CA GLY A 248 -3.85 4.40 -2.49
C GLY A 248 -2.60 4.15 -1.64
N VAL A 249 -1.69 3.31 -2.13
CA VAL A 249 -0.39 2.98 -1.51
C VAL A 249 0.46 4.23 -1.32
N ALA A 250 0.57 5.08 -2.35
CA ALA A 250 1.33 6.32 -2.30
C ALA A 250 0.78 7.27 -1.22
N TYR A 251 -0.55 7.40 -1.15
CA TYR A 251 -1.20 8.15 -0.07
C TYR A 251 -0.84 7.59 1.31
N GLY A 252 -0.99 6.28 1.52
CA GLY A 252 -0.68 5.63 2.80
C GLY A 252 0.77 5.77 3.24
N ASN A 253 1.73 5.70 2.31
CA ASN A 253 3.15 5.90 2.60
C ASN A 253 3.46 7.33 3.07
N ASN A 254 2.78 8.34 2.53
CA ASN A 254 2.94 9.74 2.94
C ASN A 254 2.33 10.06 4.32
N GLN A 255 1.53 9.14 4.89
CA GLN A 255 0.86 9.31 6.19
C GLN A 255 1.57 8.58 7.35
N LYS A 256 2.71 7.92 7.11
CA LYS A 256 3.40 7.13 8.15
C LYS A 256 3.99 8.03 9.25
N SER A 257 3.47 7.91 10.47
CA SER A 257 4.16 8.36 11.69
C SER A 257 5.08 7.26 12.23
N VAL A 258 6.35 7.60 12.47
CA VAL A 258 7.41 6.68 12.88
C VAL A 258 7.42 6.50 14.40
N TYR A 259 6.32 6.07 15.03
CA TYR A 259 6.37 5.75 16.46
C TYR A 259 5.37 4.67 16.89
N TYR A 260 5.92 3.59 17.43
CA TYR A 260 5.18 2.54 18.12
C TYR A 260 4.96 2.93 19.58
N TYR A 261 4.00 3.82 19.84
CA TYR A 261 3.55 4.02 21.22
C TYR A 261 2.54 2.93 21.57
N ARG A 262 2.70 2.32 22.75
CA ARG A 262 1.65 1.50 23.37
C ARG A 262 0.50 2.43 23.74
N THR A 263 -0.49 2.53 22.88
CA THR A 263 -1.74 3.24 23.19
C THR A 263 -2.92 2.32 22.91
N LEU A 264 -3.81 2.23 23.89
CA LEU A 264 -5.14 1.68 23.74
C LEU A 264 -6.00 2.72 22.98
N TYR A 265 -7.03 2.22 22.28
CA TYR A 265 -8.05 2.89 21.45
C TYR A 265 -7.70 3.04 19.97
#